data_AF-A0A815VHV8-F1
#
_entry.id   AF-A0A815VHV8-F1
#
_cell.length_a   1.000
_cell.length_b   1.000
_cell.length_c   1.000
_cell.angle_alpha   90.00
_cell.angle_beta   90.00
_cell.angle_gamma   90.00
#
_symmetry.space_group_name_H-M   'P 1'
#
loop_
_entity.id
_entity.type
_entity.pdbx_description
1 polymer ?
#
loop_
_entity_poly.entity_id
_entity_poly.type
_entity_poly.pdbx_seq_one_letter_code
_entity_poly.pdbx_strand_id
1 'polypeptide(L)'
;SLPTKNNEEFLSKLKNNKNLEIRTYGCTPSIRSEFHELFLNYNVSSQPLTAITILFKTKTDMSTWSTAVDNERNQLIEQFTKLAHELCTYLGTKQYWADFIDPSNGKPYYGPPTSDVLFETDERYQHFGINTIDLGCCRIIQHLQHGTHVFLGCIFTSAPKTDSNIQKLLKEFDISAC
;
A
#
# COMPACT_ATOMS: atom_id res chain seq x y z
N SER A 1 -16.18 20.00 6.58
CA SER A 1 -16.10 19.43 7.94
C SER A 1 -14.65 19.46 8.40
N LEU A 2 -14.40 20.02 9.59
CA LEU A 2 -13.09 20.04 10.24
C LEU A 2 -12.57 18.58 10.39
N PRO A 3 -11.27 18.32 10.21
CA PRO A 3 -10.71 17.04 10.62
C PRO A 3 -10.97 16.84 12.13
N THR A 4 -11.47 15.67 12.52
CA THR A 4 -11.58 15.32 13.93
C THR A 4 -10.17 15.27 14.52
N LYS A 5 -9.99 15.74 15.76
CA LYS A 5 -8.70 15.74 16.48
C LYS A 5 -7.95 14.38 16.41
N ASN A 6 -8.70 13.29 16.33
CA ASN A 6 -8.20 11.92 16.16
C ASN A 6 -7.47 11.70 14.82
N ASN A 7 -7.95 12.31 13.74
CA ASN A 7 -7.35 12.17 12.42
C ASN A 7 -5.99 12.89 12.35
N GLU A 8 -5.88 14.09 12.92
CA GLU A 8 -4.60 14.82 12.94
C GLU A 8 -3.52 14.07 13.75
N GLU A 9 -3.91 13.49 14.89
CA GLU A 9 -3.00 12.67 15.69
C GLU A 9 -2.54 11.41 14.94
N PHE A 10 -3.46 10.72 14.28
CA PHE A 10 -3.15 9.56 13.45
C PHE A 10 -2.14 9.90 12.34
N LEU A 11 -2.40 10.96 11.56
CA LEU A 11 -1.50 11.38 10.49
C LEU A 11 -0.11 11.77 11.00
N SER A 12 -0.06 12.42 12.17
CA SER A 12 1.21 12.73 12.84
C SER A 12 1.99 11.47 13.24
N LYS A 13 1.33 10.42 13.72
CA LYS A 13 1.99 9.14 14.06
C LYS A 13 2.62 8.49 12.84
N LEU A 14 1.95 8.51 11.70
CA LEU A 14 2.49 7.95 10.45
C LEU A 14 3.71 8.71 9.96
N LYS A 15 3.64 10.04 9.94
CA LYS A 15 4.77 10.91 9.60
C LYS A 15 6.02 10.66 10.40
N ASN A 16 5.86 10.49 11.71
CA ASN A 16 6.98 10.40 12.63
C ASN A 16 7.53 8.97 12.72
N ASN A 17 6.91 8.00 12.04
CA ASN A 17 7.38 6.63 12.02
C ASN A 17 8.50 6.45 10.98
N LYS A 18 9.75 6.50 11.45
CA LYS A 18 10.96 6.33 10.61
C LYS A 18 11.13 4.93 10.01
N ASN A 19 10.30 3.97 10.41
CA ASN A 19 10.30 2.62 9.83
C ASN A 19 9.32 2.50 8.66
N LEU A 20 8.58 3.57 8.34
CA LEU A 20 7.65 3.60 7.23
C LEU A 20 8.15 4.51 6.13
N GLU A 21 8.02 4.03 4.91
CA GLU A 21 8.08 4.83 3.71
C GLU A 21 6.75 4.71 2.98
N ILE A 22 6.07 5.84 2.78
CA ILE A 22 4.77 5.90 2.15
C ILE A 22 4.92 6.67 0.84
N ARG A 23 4.38 6.13 -0.25
CA ARG A 23 4.41 6.81 -1.56
C ARG A 23 3.09 6.66 -2.26
N THR A 24 2.85 7.56 -3.19
CA THR A 24 1.59 7.58 -3.94
C THR A 24 1.77 7.72 -5.43
N TYR A 25 0.90 7.04 -6.15
CA TYR A 25 0.97 6.93 -7.60
C TYR A 25 -0.42 7.10 -8.17
N GLY A 26 -0.61 8.17 -8.96
CA GLY A 26 -1.83 8.31 -9.74
C GLY A 26 -1.76 7.35 -10.92
N CYS A 27 -2.77 6.49 -11.07
CA CYS A 27 -2.79 5.49 -12.12
C CYS A 27 -3.34 6.13 -13.41
N THR A 28 -2.55 6.08 -14.48
CA THR A 28 -3.01 6.45 -15.84
C THR A 28 -4.07 5.45 -16.33
N PRO A 29 -4.85 5.77 -17.38
CA PRO A 29 -5.82 4.83 -17.93
C PRO A 29 -5.27 3.43 -18.21
N SER A 30 -4.05 3.32 -18.75
CA SER A 30 -3.38 2.03 -19.01
C SER A 30 -3.04 1.26 -17.73
N ILE A 31 -2.55 1.94 -16.70
CA ILE A 31 -2.26 1.28 -15.41
C ILE A 31 -3.57 0.81 -14.75
N ARG A 32 -4.64 1.61 -14.85
CA ARG A 32 -5.94 1.23 -14.25
C ARG A 32 -6.52 -0.06 -14.82
N SER A 33 -6.31 -0.34 -16.12
CA SER A 33 -6.81 -1.59 -16.72
C SER A 33 -6.18 -2.84 -16.12
N GLU A 34 -4.95 -2.76 -15.58
CA GLU A 34 -4.26 -3.90 -14.95
C GLU A 34 -4.85 -4.31 -13.59
N PHE A 35 -5.71 -3.46 -13.01
CA PHE A 35 -6.38 -3.71 -11.73
C PHE A 35 -7.90 -3.89 -11.88
N HIS A 36 -8.40 -4.01 -13.12
CA HIS A 36 -9.84 -4.13 -13.37
C HIS A 36 -10.45 -5.40 -12.79
N GLU A 37 -9.77 -6.53 -12.94
CA GLU A 37 -10.23 -7.82 -12.41
C GLU A 37 -10.03 -7.93 -10.90
N LEU A 38 -9.14 -7.10 -10.33
CA LEU A 38 -8.87 -7.05 -8.90
C LEU A 38 -10.00 -6.36 -8.13
N PHE A 39 -10.66 -5.34 -8.68
CA PHE A 39 -11.70 -4.59 -7.96
C PHE A 39 -13.05 -4.62 -8.68
N LEU A 40 -13.86 -5.64 -8.40
CA LEU A 40 -15.19 -5.79 -9.04
C LEU A 40 -16.26 -4.81 -8.50
N ASN A 41 -16.07 -4.27 -7.30
CA ASN A 41 -16.96 -3.29 -6.67
C ASN A 41 -16.60 -1.84 -7.02
N TYR A 42 -15.56 -1.61 -7.83
CA TYR A 42 -15.10 -0.29 -8.20
C TYR A 42 -14.76 -0.22 -9.68
N ASN A 43 -15.36 0.72 -10.41
CA ASN A 43 -15.14 0.84 -11.85
C ASN A 43 -13.81 1.58 -12.13
N VAL A 44 -12.69 0.89 -11.97
CA VAL A 44 -11.33 1.44 -12.19
C VAL A 44 -11.14 2.02 -13.60
N SER A 45 -11.85 1.50 -14.60
CA SER A 45 -11.69 1.91 -16.00
C SER A 45 -12.20 3.34 -16.25
N SER A 46 -13.25 3.74 -15.53
CA SER A 46 -13.90 5.04 -15.71
C SER A 46 -13.63 6.03 -14.56
N GLN A 47 -13.16 5.54 -13.41
CA GLN A 47 -12.97 6.37 -12.21
C GLN A 47 -11.48 6.57 -11.87
N PRO A 48 -11.08 7.71 -11.29
CA PRO A 48 -9.68 7.94 -10.88
C PRO A 48 -9.18 6.85 -9.94
N LEU A 49 -7.94 6.41 -10.07
CA LEU A 49 -7.34 5.45 -9.16
C LEU A 49 -5.99 5.97 -8.71
N THR A 50 -5.76 5.96 -7.40
CA THR A 50 -4.47 6.26 -6.79
C THR A 50 -4.05 5.06 -5.95
N ALA A 51 -2.83 4.57 -6.19
CA ALA A 51 -2.19 3.60 -5.31
C ALA A 51 -1.39 4.33 -4.22
N ILE A 52 -1.47 3.81 -3.00
CA ILE A 52 -0.69 4.22 -1.84
C ILE A 52 0.12 3.00 -1.40
N THR A 53 1.43 3.03 -1.65
CA THR A 53 2.35 1.98 -1.20
C THR A 53 2.91 2.34 0.16
N ILE A 54 2.97 1.36 1.06
CA ILE A 54 3.54 1.50 2.39
C ILE A 54 4.62 0.44 2.55
N LEU A 55 5.87 0.86 2.60
CA LEU A 55 7.02 0.01 2.89
C LEU A 55 7.32 0.07 4.37
N PHE A 56 7.34 -1.09 5.01
CA PHE A 56 7.82 -1.26 6.38
C PHE A 56 9.26 -1.73 6.32
N LYS A 57 10.16 -1.01 6.98
CA LYS A 57 11.51 -1.49 7.22
C LYS A 57 11.48 -2.68 8.16
N THR A 58 12.16 -3.75 7.80
CA THR A 58 12.21 -4.98 8.58
C THR A 58 13.57 -5.16 9.23
N LYS A 59 13.60 -5.92 10.33
CA LYS A 59 14.85 -6.33 10.99
C LYS A 59 15.44 -7.55 10.31
N THR A 60 14.60 -8.48 9.89
CA THR A 60 14.99 -9.69 9.18
C THR A 60 15.04 -9.44 7.67
N ASP A 61 15.89 -10.20 7.00
CA ASP A 61 15.94 -10.27 5.56
C ASP A 61 14.72 -11.05 5.05
N MET A 62 13.75 -10.34 4.47
CA MET A 62 12.48 -10.92 4.00
C MET A 62 12.66 -11.84 2.77
N SER A 63 13.89 -11.93 2.23
CA SER A 63 14.25 -12.91 1.20
C SER A 63 14.49 -14.32 1.73
N THR A 64 14.73 -14.45 3.04
CA THR A 64 15.13 -15.70 3.68
C THR A 64 13.94 -16.39 4.33
N TRP A 65 14.07 -17.70 4.57
CA TRP A 65 13.07 -18.45 5.32
C TRP A 65 13.58 -18.80 6.72
N SER A 66 12.90 -18.31 7.74
CA SER A 66 13.17 -18.64 9.14
C SER A 66 11.96 -18.33 10.02
N THR A 67 11.88 -18.95 11.19
CA THR A 67 10.83 -18.62 12.19
C THR A 67 10.84 -17.15 12.59
N ALA A 68 12.00 -16.49 12.57
CA ALA A 68 12.11 -15.06 12.88
C ALA A 68 11.46 -14.20 11.78
N VAL A 69 11.70 -14.54 10.51
CA VAL A 69 11.06 -13.89 9.35
C VAL A 69 9.56 -14.08 9.37
N ASP A 70 9.08 -15.31 9.61
CA ASP A 70 7.64 -15.60 9.66
C ASP A 70 6.94 -14.84 10.80
N ASN A 71 7.58 -14.78 11.98
CA ASN A 71 7.04 -14.02 13.11
C ASN A 71 6.98 -12.52 12.82
N GLU A 72 8.05 -11.94 12.26
CA GLU A 72 8.07 -10.52 11.91
C GLU A 72 7.04 -10.21 10.80
N ARG A 73 6.94 -11.06 9.78
CA ARG A 73 5.95 -10.94 8.71
C ARG A 73 4.52 -10.95 9.25
N ASN A 74 4.17 -11.88 10.13
CA ASN A 74 2.84 -11.93 10.74
C ASN A 74 2.53 -10.66 11.55
N GLN A 75 3.51 -10.16 12.31
CA GLN A 75 3.36 -8.88 13.03
C GLN A 75 3.17 -7.69 12.09
N LEU A 76 3.85 -7.68 10.95
CA LEU A 76 3.74 -6.62 9.95
C LEU A 76 2.40 -6.69 9.19
N ILE A 77 1.90 -7.88 8.89
CA ILE A 77 0.56 -8.07 8.32
C ILE A 77 -0.50 -7.47 9.25
N GLU A 78 -0.45 -7.77 10.55
CA GLU A 78 -1.39 -7.20 11.53
C GLU A 78 -1.27 -5.67 11.64
N GLN A 79 -0.04 -5.14 11.67
CA GLN A 79 0.20 -3.70 11.73
C GLN A 79 -0.31 -2.99 10.48
N PHE A 80 0.02 -3.51 9.29
CA PHE A 80 -0.47 -2.97 8.02
C PHE A 80 -1.98 -3.03 7.94
N THR A 81 -2.61 -4.14 8.33
CA THR A 81 -4.07 -4.29 8.28
C THR A 81 -4.75 -3.22 9.12
N LYS A 82 -4.30 -3.01 10.37
CA LYS A 82 -4.83 -1.94 11.26
C LYS A 82 -4.64 -0.56 10.63
N LEU A 83 -3.44 -0.30 10.12
CA LEU A 83 -3.12 0.96 9.46
C LEU A 83 -3.99 1.24 8.22
N ALA A 84 -4.17 0.23 7.38
CA ALA A 84 -4.95 0.32 6.15
C ALA A 84 -6.45 0.51 6.45
N HIS A 85 -6.98 -0.15 7.48
CA HIS A 85 -8.33 0.11 7.99
C HIS A 85 -8.54 1.57 8.38
N GLU A 86 -7.60 2.15 9.14
CA GLU A 86 -7.67 3.55 9.58
C GLU A 86 -7.58 4.52 8.39
N LEU A 87 -6.69 4.26 7.43
CA LEU A 87 -6.56 5.06 6.20
C LEU A 87 -7.80 4.97 5.30
N CYS A 88 -8.32 3.77 5.05
CA CYS A 88 -9.55 3.60 4.28
C CYS A 88 -10.74 4.28 4.95
N THR A 89 -10.86 4.18 6.28
CA THR A 89 -11.91 4.88 7.05
C THR A 89 -11.77 6.39 6.90
N TYR A 90 -10.55 6.93 7.06
CA TYR A 90 -10.28 8.35 6.87
C TYR A 90 -10.69 8.82 5.46
N LEU A 91 -10.27 8.09 4.42
CA LEU A 91 -10.63 8.38 3.03
C LEU A 91 -12.15 8.33 2.81
N GLY A 92 -12.84 7.36 3.42
CA GLY A 92 -14.30 7.24 3.43
C GLY A 92 -14.99 8.46 4.06
N THR A 93 -14.44 9.04 5.15
CA THR A 93 -14.98 10.29 5.73
C THR A 93 -14.88 11.49 4.78
N LYS A 94 -14.01 11.39 3.76
CA LYS A 94 -13.84 12.37 2.68
C LYS A 94 -14.61 11.97 1.42
N GLN A 95 -15.49 10.97 1.51
CA GLN A 95 -16.30 10.43 0.41
C GLN A 95 -15.48 9.81 -0.73
N TYR A 96 -14.27 9.37 -0.43
CA TYR A 96 -13.47 8.58 -1.36
C TYR A 96 -13.71 7.08 -1.12
N TRP A 97 -13.86 6.33 -2.20
CA TRP A 97 -13.72 4.88 -2.14
C TRP A 97 -12.28 4.53 -1.81
N ALA A 98 -12.07 3.54 -0.97
CA ALA A 98 -10.74 3.01 -0.66
C ALA A 98 -10.84 1.53 -0.28
N ASP A 99 -9.88 0.75 -0.75
CA ASP A 99 -9.70 -0.66 -0.40
C ASP A 99 -8.20 -0.96 -0.33
N PHE A 100 -7.81 -2.04 0.33
CA PHE A 100 -6.41 -2.44 0.44
C PHE A 100 -6.26 -3.91 0.14
N ILE A 101 -5.05 -4.30 -0.24
CA ILE A 101 -4.74 -5.69 -0.52
C ILE A 101 -4.30 -6.36 0.77
N ASP A 102 -5.01 -7.42 1.15
CA ASP A 102 -4.60 -8.28 2.25
C ASP A 102 -3.29 -8.98 1.89
N PRO A 103 -2.17 -8.67 2.58
CA PRO A 103 -0.87 -9.22 2.19
C PRO A 103 -0.78 -10.74 2.38
N SER A 104 -1.68 -11.36 3.13
CA SER A 104 -1.68 -12.81 3.38
C SER A 104 -2.22 -13.62 2.19
N ASN A 105 -3.06 -13.03 1.35
CA ASN A 105 -3.75 -13.74 0.27
C ASN A 105 -3.79 -12.97 -1.07
N GLY A 106 -3.31 -11.72 -1.10
CA GLY A 106 -3.24 -10.89 -2.29
C GLY A 106 -4.59 -10.34 -2.77
N LYS A 107 -5.67 -10.46 -1.99
CA LYS A 107 -7.01 -10.05 -2.42
C LYS A 107 -7.42 -8.69 -1.83
N PRO A 108 -8.35 -7.98 -2.47
CA PRO A 108 -9.01 -6.84 -1.84
C PRO A 108 -9.62 -7.25 -0.50
N TYR A 109 -9.44 -6.42 0.51
CA TYR A 109 -9.90 -6.72 1.86
C TYR A 109 -11.42 -6.51 2.02
N TYR A 110 -11.97 -5.44 1.43
CA TYR A 110 -13.41 -5.14 1.52
C TYR A 110 -14.20 -5.61 0.30
N GLY A 111 -13.56 -5.69 -0.86
CA GLY A 111 -14.16 -6.14 -2.11
C GLY A 111 -14.63 -7.59 -2.07
N PRO A 112 -15.52 -7.98 -3.00
CA PRO A 112 -15.89 -9.38 -3.17
C PRO A 112 -14.67 -10.21 -3.59
N PRO A 113 -14.65 -11.52 -3.32
CA PRO A 113 -13.57 -12.39 -3.77
C PRO A 113 -13.41 -12.34 -5.29
N THR A 114 -12.16 -12.15 -5.73
CA THR A 114 -11.75 -12.17 -7.14
C THR A 114 -10.86 -13.38 -7.42
N SER A 115 -10.76 -13.74 -8.70
CA SER A 115 -9.74 -14.70 -9.18
C SER A 115 -8.36 -14.06 -9.30
N ASP A 116 -8.31 -12.75 -9.58
CA ASP A 116 -7.08 -11.97 -9.60
C ASP A 116 -6.58 -11.70 -8.17
N VAL A 117 -5.25 -11.73 -8.00
CA VAL A 117 -4.54 -11.55 -6.74
C VAL A 117 -3.30 -10.71 -6.97
N LEU A 118 -3.00 -9.78 -6.05
CA LEU A 118 -1.84 -8.90 -6.08
C LEU A 118 -0.94 -9.21 -4.88
N PHE A 119 -0.05 -10.19 -5.04
CA PHE A 119 0.91 -10.53 -3.97
C PHE A 119 2.04 -9.51 -3.88
N GLU A 120 2.69 -9.44 -2.71
CA GLU A 120 3.81 -8.53 -2.40
C GLU A 120 4.84 -8.38 -3.54
N THR A 121 5.14 -9.46 -4.27
CA THR A 121 6.19 -9.51 -5.29
C THR A 121 5.66 -9.50 -6.73
N ASP A 122 4.39 -9.14 -6.91
CA ASP A 122 3.73 -8.98 -8.20
C ASP A 122 4.39 -7.89 -9.05
N GLU A 123 4.52 -8.13 -10.35
CA GLU A 123 5.19 -7.23 -11.29
C GLU A 123 4.45 -5.92 -11.52
N ARG A 124 3.13 -5.88 -11.29
CA ARG A 124 2.33 -4.65 -11.36
C ARG A 124 2.83 -3.58 -10.37
N TYR A 125 3.52 -3.98 -9.30
CA TYR A 125 4.14 -3.03 -8.37
C TYR A 125 5.31 -2.22 -8.98
N GLN A 126 5.85 -2.62 -10.15
CA GLN A 126 6.84 -1.82 -10.89
C GLN A 126 6.27 -0.46 -11.32
N HIS A 127 4.97 -0.38 -11.60
CA HIS A 127 4.29 0.90 -11.86
C HIS A 127 4.36 1.87 -10.66
N PHE A 128 4.63 1.34 -9.47
CA PHE A 128 4.69 2.07 -8.20
C PHE A 128 6.13 2.12 -7.64
N GLY A 129 7.13 1.99 -8.52
CA GLY A 129 8.54 2.14 -8.16
C GLY A 129 9.10 1.04 -7.26
N ILE A 130 8.39 -0.09 -7.13
CA ILE A 130 8.86 -1.25 -6.39
C ILE A 130 9.66 -2.12 -7.35
N ASN A 131 10.93 -2.34 -7.03
CA ASN A 131 11.77 -3.25 -7.79
C ASN A 131 11.64 -4.66 -7.22
N THR A 132 11.62 -5.64 -8.11
CA THR A 132 11.67 -7.06 -7.75
C THR A 132 12.87 -7.72 -8.41
N ILE A 133 13.49 -8.65 -7.68
CA ILE A 133 14.52 -9.55 -8.22
C ILE A 133 13.86 -10.90 -8.47
N ASP A 134 14.05 -11.42 -9.68
CA ASP A 134 13.65 -12.79 -10.03
C ASP A 134 14.77 -13.78 -9.72
N LEU A 135 14.48 -14.75 -8.84
CA LEU A 135 15.38 -15.84 -8.48
C LEU A 135 14.99 -17.17 -9.15
N GLY A 136 14.10 -17.13 -10.14
CA GLY A 136 13.57 -18.28 -10.86
C GLY A 136 12.39 -18.94 -10.15
N CYS A 137 12.57 -19.43 -8.91
CA CYS A 137 11.50 -20.08 -8.15
C CYS A 137 10.70 -19.11 -7.25
N CYS A 138 11.24 -17.92 -7.00
CA CYS A 138 10.58 -16.88 -6.23
C CYS A 138 11.02 -15.49 -6.72
N ARG A 139 10.19 -14.49 -6.42
CA ARG A 139 10.51 -13.07 -6.59
C ARG A 139 10.62 -12.42 -5.23
N ILE A 140 11.45 -11.38 -5.12
CA ILE A 140 11.72 -10.69 -3.86
C ILE A 140 11.76 -9.20 -4.10
N ILE A 141 11.16 -8.41 -3.21
CA ILE A 141 11.27 -6.95 -3.26
C ILE A 141 12.71 -6.52 -2.96
N GLN A 142 13.22 -5.56 -3.74
CA GLN A 142 14.47 -4.87 -3.47
C GLN A 142 14.25 -3.37 -3.34
N HIS A 143 14.48 -2.86 -2.13
CA HIS A 143 14.55 -1.43 -1.86
C HIS A 143 15.98 -0.90 -2.06
N LEU A 144 16.13 0.30 -2.61
CA LEU A 144 17.43 0.91 -2.92
C LEU A 144 18.34 1.06 -1.69
N GLN A 145 17.79 1.50 -0.56
CA GLN A 145 18.55 1.75 0.67
C GLN A 145 18.51 0.58 1.66
N HIS A 146 17.51 -0.29 1.58
CA HIS A 146 17.25 -1.33 2.58
C HIS A 146 17.37 -2.75 2.01
N GLY A 147 17.70 -2.89 0.73
CA GLY A 147 17.77 -4.18 0.05
C GLY A 147 16.47 -4.94 0.21
N THR A 148 16.58 -6.19 0.65
CA THR A 148 15.47 -7.12 0.90
C THR A 148 14.88 -7.00 2.32
N HIS A 149 15.28 -6.00 3.10
CA HIS A 149 14.78 -5.78 4.47
C HIS A 149 13.56 -4.84 4.47
N VAL A 150 12.57 -5.21 3.67
CA VAL A 150 11.32 -4.46 3.51
C VAL A 150 10.12 -5.39 3.40
N PHE A 151 8.97 -4.91 3.86
CA PHE A 151 7.66 -5.52 3.66
C PHE A 151 6.73 -4.50 3.01
N LEU A 152 6.01 -4.88 1.95
CA LEU A 152 5.11 -3.99 1.21
C LEU A 152 3.63 -4.23 1.55
N GLY A 153 2.94 -3.15 1.88
CA GLY A 153 1.49 -3.06 1.85
C GLY A 153 1.00 -2.08 0.80
N CYS A 154 -0.21 -2.28 0.27
CA CYS A 154 -0.78 -1.42 -0.76
C CYS A 154 -2.26 -1.13 -0.54
N ILE A 155 -2.62 0.14 -0.70
CA ILE A 155 -3.99 0.67 -0.61
C ILE A 155 -4.33 1.32 -1.95
N PHE A 156 -5.57 1.19 -2.39
CA PHE A 156 -6.12 1.83 -3.59
C PHE A 156 -7.27 2.74 -3.20
N THR A 157 -7.40 3.88 -3.88
CA THR A 157 -8.47 4.83 -3.60
C THR A 157 -8.91 5.60 -4.84
N SER A 158 -10.17 6.05 -4.82
CA SER A 158 -10.73 6.96 -5.83
C SER A 158 -10.27 8.41 -5.64
N ALA A 159 -9.59 8.69 -4.53
CA ALA A 159 -9.08 10.02 -4.23
C ALA A 159 -8.01 10.38 -5.27
N PRO A 160 -8.22 11.43 -6.09
CA PRO A 160 -7.27 11.74 -7.14
C PRO A 160 -5.98 12.26 -6.51
N LYS A 161 -4.82 11.84 -7.04
CA LYS A 161 -3.51 12.36 -6.59
C LYS A 161 -3.46 13.89 -6.63
N THR A 162 -4.28 14.55 -7.45
CA THR A 162 -4.36 16.01 -7.57
C THR A 162 -5.23 16.69 -6.51
N ASP A 163 -6.08 15.98 -5.76
CA ASP A 163 -6.91 16.61 -4.71
C ASP A 163 -6.02 17.25 -3.64
N SER A 164 -6.29 18.50 -3.23
CA SER A 164 -5.41 19.24 -2.33
C SER A 164 -5.33 18.68 -0.90
N ASN A 165 -6.37 17.99 -0.40
CA ASN A 165 -6.37 17.36 0.92
C ASN A 165 -5.61 16.04 0.88
N ILE A 166 -5.78 15.31 -0.22
CA ILE A 166 -4.99 14.13 -0.54
C ILE A 166 -3.54 14.57 -0.79
N GLN A 167 -3.22 15.47 -1.70
CA GLN A 167 -1.88 16.04 -1.84
C GLN A 167 -1.29 16.59 -0.54
N LYS A 168 -2.07 17.20 0.36
CA LYS A 168 -1.57 17.55 1.69
C LYS A 168 -1.21 16.29 2.45
N LEU A 169 -2.16 15.37 2.64
CA LEU A 169 -1.95 14.04 3.21
C LEU A 169 -0.77 13.27 2.56
N LEU A 170 -0.57 13.37 1.25
CA LEU A 170 0.40 12.63 0.44
C LEU A 170 1.76 13.33 0.38
N LYS A 171 1.83 14.66 0.36
CA LYS A 171 3.07 15.43 0.59
C LYS A 171 3.56 15.28 2.03
N GLU A 172 2.61 15.07 2.92
CA GLU A 172 2.86 14.68 4.30
C GLU A 172 3.35 13.24 4.43
N PHE A 173 3.08 12.38 3.43
CA PHE A 173 3.49 10.98 3.38
C PHE A 173 4.68 10.68 2.48
N ASP A 174 5.09 11.55 1.55
CA ASP A 174 6.35 11.46 0.78
C ASP A 174 7.55 11.56 1.74
N ILE A 175 7.73 10.50 2.51
CA ILE A 175 8.75 10.31 3.53
C ILE A 175 9.79 9.44 2.85
N SER A 176 10.71 10.08 2.13
CA SER A 176 11.95 9.39 1.78
C SER A 176 12.76 9.26 3.06
N ALA A 177 12.93 8.04 3.56
CA ALA A 177 14.04 7.79 4.46
C ALA A 177 15.31 8.19 3.71
N CYS A 178 16.14 9.05 4.31
CA CYS A 178 17.45 9.39 3.74
C CYS A 178 18.39 8.18 3.81
#